data_AF-A0A183D929-F1
#
_entry.id   AF-A0A183D929-F1
#
_cell.length_a   1.000
_cell.length_b   1.000
_cell.length_c   1.000
_cell.angle_alpha   90.00
_cell.angle_beta   90.00
_cell.angle_gamma   90.00
#
_symmetry.space_group_name_H-M   'P 1'
#
loop_
_entity.id
_entity.type
_entity.pdbx_description
1 polymer ?
#
loop_
_entity_poly.entity_id
_entity_poly.type
_entity_poly.pdbx_seq_one_letter_code
_entity_poly.pdbx_strand_id
1 'polypeptide(L)'
;LDKRSKYILLMDIVPADECRYKFHNSRWMVAGKADPEMPKRMYIHPDSPATGEHWMAKGANFHKLKLTNNISDKHGFVSFSFVLCRLVAQLFAKCFEFLQFQ
;
A
#
# COMPACT_ATOMS: atom_id res chain seq x y z
N LEU A 1 -15.01 -6.02 -12.26
CA LEU A 1 -15.77 -6.04 -10.97
C LEU A 1 -17.22 -6.31 -11.33
N ASP A 2 -17.92 -7.17 -10.58
CA ASP A 2 -19.36 -7.30 -10.76
C ASP A 2 -20.04 -5.97 -10.39
N LYS A 3 -20.99 -5.52 -11.21
CA LYS A 3 -21.58 -4.19 -11.05
C LYS A 3 -22.37 -4.06 -9.74
N ARG A 4 -22.96 -5.14 -9.25
CA ARG A 4 -23.89 -5.15 -8.11
C ARG A 4 -23.20 -5.54 -6.81
N SER A 5 -22.15 -6.35 -6.87
CA SER A 5 -21.34 -6.69 -5.70
C SER A 5 -20.58 -5.48 -5.15
N LYS A 6 -20.43 -5.42 -3.83
CA LYS A 6 -19.63 -4.41 -3.13
C LYS A 6 -18.19 -4.88 -3.01
N TYR A 7 -17.24 -3.96 -3.18
CA TYR A 7 -15.82 -4.20 -3.08
C TYR A 7 -15.18 -3.20 -2.12
N ILE A 8 -14.21 -3.70 -1.36
CA ILE A 8 -13.23 -2.91 -0.62
C ILE A 8 -11.96 -2.89 -1.46
N LEU A 9 -11.50 -1.69 -1.82
CA LEU A 9 -10.20 -1.51 -2.43
C LEU A 9 -9.21 -1.04 -1.38
N LEU A 10 -8.05 -1.69 -1.33
CA LEU A 10 -6.98 -1.35 -0.42
C LEU A 10 -5.63 -1.42 -1.13
N MET A 11 -4.69 -0.59 -0.70
CA MET A 11 -3.33 -0.55 -1.22
C MET A 11 -2.37 -0.84 -0.08
N ASP A 12 -1.48 -1.80 -0.32
CA ASP A 12 -0.32 -2.05 0.52
C ASP A 12 0.93 -1.51 -0.18
N ILE A 13 1.94 -1.15 0.58
CA ILE A 13 3.25 -0.77 0.06
C ILE A 13 4.26 -1.71 0.71
N VAL A 14 4.92 -2.51 -0.10
CA VAL A 14 5.80 -3.60 0.36
C VAL A 14 7.22 -3.39 -0.15
N PRO A 15 8.25 -3.91 0.55
CA PRO A 15 9.61 -3.92 0.02
C PRO A 15 9.67 -4.72 -1.29
N ALA A 16 10.36 -4.16 -2.28
CA ALA A 16 10.60 -4.84 -3.57
C ALA A 16 11.66 -5.94 -3.44
N ASP A 17 12.59 -5.74 -2.49
CA ASP A 17 13.73 -6.60 -2.20
C ASP A 17 14.16 -6.42 -0.74
N GLU A 18 15.11 -7.25 -0.28
CA GLU A 18 15.71 -7.15 1.05
C GLU A 18 17.02 -6.33 1.04
N CYS A 19 17.16 -5.34 0.16
CA CYS A 19 18.38 -4.55 0.01
C CYS A 19 18.24 -3.13 0.57
N ARG A 20 19.23 -2.71 1.35
CA ARG A 20 19.42 -1.30 1.70
C ARG A 20 20.24 -0.64 0.59
N TYR A 21 19.80 0.53 0.12
CA TYR A 21 20.44 1.28 -0.95
C TYR A 21 21.20 2.50 -0.43
N LYS A 22 22.17 2.96 -1.22
CA LYS A 22 22.78 4.28 -1.08
C LYS A 22 22.87 4.95 -2.43
N PHE A 23 22.75 6.28 -2.45
CA PHE A 23 22.98 7.07 -3.65
C PHE A 23 24.40 7.60 -3.65
N HIS A 24 25.19 7.22 -4.65
CA HIS A 24 26.59 7.63 -4.78
C HIS A 24 26.95 7.75 -6.26
N ASN A 25 27.70 8.79 -6.63
CA ASN A 25 28.09 9.08 -8.03
C ASN A 25 26.92 8.99 -9.01
N SER A 26 25.80 9.63 -8.65
CA SER A 26 24.56 9.68 -9.44
C SER A 26 23.94 8.30 -9.73
N ARG A 27 24.23 7.29 -8.91
CA ARG A 27 23.71 5.93 -9.05
C ARG A 27 23.23 5.36 -7.72
N TRP A 28 22.19 4.55 -7.77
CA TRP A 28 21.74 3.73 -6.66
C TRP A 28 22.57 2.45 -6.59
N MET A 29 23.14 2.16 -5.43
CA MET A 29 23.94 0.95 -5.19
C MET A 29 23.44 0.24 -3.93
N VAL A 30 23.59 -1.09 -3.91
CA VAL A 30 23.31 -1.88 -2.71
C VAL A 30 24.38 -1.58 -1.65
N ALA A 31 23.93 -1.30 -0.43
CA ALA A 31 24.74 -0.93 0.72
C ALA A 31 24.62 -1.93 1.89
N GLY A 32 23.88 -3.03 1.69
CA GLY A 32 23.72 -4.11 2.65
C GLY A 32 22.32 -4.70 2.64
N LYS A 33 22.01 -5.49 3.68
CA LYS A 33 20.68 -6.02 3.94
C LYS A 33 19.75 -4.93 4.46
N ALA A 34 18.49 -4.97 4.07
CA ALA A 34 17.43 -4.16 4.67
C ALA A 34 17.29 -4.47 6.17
N ASP A 35 16.93 -3.46 6.94
CA ASP A 35 16.51 -3.64 8.35
C ASP A 35 15.22 -4.51 8.43
N PRO A 36 14.79 -4.96 9.63
CA PRO A 36 13.60 -5.79 9.78
C PRO A 36 12.30 -5.10 9.34
N GLU A 37 11.38 -5.86 8.77
CA GLU A 37 10.08 -5.36 8.33
C GLU A 37 9.22 -4.89 9.52
N MET A 38 8.61 -3.72 9.39
CA MET A 38 7.68 -3.16 10.40
C MET A 38 6.26 -3.73 10.23
N PRO A 39 5.39 -3.62 11.24
CA PRO A 39 3.99 -4.01 11.11
C PRO A 39 3.32 -3.31 9.92
N LYS A 40 2.78 -4.11 8.99
CA LYS A 40 2.16 -3.62 7.76
C LYS A 40 0.89 -2.85 8.08
N ARG A 41 0.75 -1.66 7.50
CA ARG A 41 -0.47 -0.86 7.58
C ARG A 41 -1.07 -0.71 6.20
N MET A 42 -2.13 -1.45 5.91
CA MET A 42 -2.84 -1.33 4.64
C MET A 42 -3.65 -0.03 4.61
N TYR A 43 -3.60 0.67 3.48
CA TYR A 43 -4.46 1.83 3.22
C TYR A 43 -5.75 1.36 2.57
N ILE A 44 -6.88 1.59 3.23
CA ILE A 44 -8.20 1.32 2.65
C ILE A 44 -8.67 2.59 1.93
N HIS A 45 -9.13 2.45 0.68
CA HIS A 45 -9.66 3.58 -0.07
C HIS A 45 -10.89 4.16 0.64
N PRO A 46 -11.01 5.49 0.81
CA PRO A 46 -12.07 6.11 1.60
C PRO A 46 -13.48 5.83 1.08
N ASP A 47 -13.63 5.62 -0.24
CA ASP A 47 -14.90 5.27 -0.86
C ASP A 47 -15.29 3.79 -0.64
N SER A 48 -14.44 2.98 0.00
CA SER A 48 -14.78 1.60 0.34
C SER A 48 -15.73 1.52 1.54
N PRO A 49 -16.69 0.56 1.56
CA PRO A 49 -17.04 -0.33 0.46
C PRO A 49 -17.93 0.35 -0.59
N ALA A 50 -17.65 0.13 -1.88
CA ALA A 50 -18.47 0.63 -2.98
C ALA A 50 -18.72 -0.45 -4.04
N THR A 51 -19.74 -0.27 -4.87
CA THR A 51 -20.12 -1.25 -5.91
C THR A 51 -19.08 -1.32 -7.02
N GLY A 52 -19.01 -2.44 -7.75
CA GLY A 52 -18.13 -2.52 -8.91
C GLY A 52 -18.45 -1.49 -9.97
N GLU A 53 -19.72 -1.11 -10.14
CA GLU A 53 -20.13 -0.02 -11.04
C GLU A 53 -19.50 1.32 -10.63
N HIS A 54 -19.54 1.67 -9.34
CA HIS A 54 -18.90 2.88 -8.83
C HIS A 54 -17.41 2.94 -9.18
N TRP A 55 -16.68 1.86 -8.93
CA TRP A 55 -15.24 1.78 -9.20
C TRP A 55 -14.91 1.84 -10.70
N MET A 56 -15.72 1.19 -11.55
CA MET A 56 -15.49 1.20 -13.00
C MET A 56 -15.84 2.54 -13.65
N ALA A 57 -16.75 3.32 -13.06
CA ALA A 57 -17.17 4.59 -13.64
C ALA A 57 -16.11 5.70 -13.55
N LYS A 58 -15.39 5.78 -12.42
CA LYS A 58 -14.40 6.86 -12.16
C LYS A 58 -12.98 6.37 -11.94
N GLY A 59 -12.77 5.06 -11.81
CA GLY A 59 -11.51 4.49 -11.34
C GLY A 59 -11.29 4.73 -9.84
N ALA A 60 -10.29 4.05 -9.27
CA ALA A 60 -9.87 4.22 -7.88
C ALA A 60 -8.61 5.09 -7.82
N ASN A 61 -8.65 6.23 -7.13
CA ASN A 61 -7.54 7.18 -7.06
C ASN A 61 -6.97 7.28 -5.63
N PHE A 62 -5.72 6.85 -5.47
CA PHE A 62 -5.02 6.80 -4.19
C PHE A 62 -4.22 8.08 -3.85
N HIS A 63 -4.50 9.22 -4.48
CA HIS A 63 -3.85 10.51 -4.21
C HIS A 63 -3.85 10.99 -2.74
N LYS A 64 -4.77 10.48 -1.91
CA LYS A 64 -4.84 10.79 -0.47
C LYS A 64 -3.92 9.91 0.39
N LEU A 65 -3.30 8.88 -0.18
CA LEU A 65 -2.35 8.04 0.53
C LEU A 65 -1.10 8.86 0.90
N LYS A 66 -0.67 8.73 2.16
CA LYS A 66 0.53 9.37 2.68
C LYS A 66 1.50 8.32 3.21
N LEU A 67 2.77 8.50 2.88
CA LEU A 67 3.89 7.71 3.38
C LEU A 67 4.56 8.49 4.51
N THR A 68 5.01 7.80 5.55
CA THR A 68 5.77 8.41 6.65
C THR A 68 6.94 7.51 7.05
N ASN A 69 8.04 8.10 7.50
CA ASN A 69 9.14 7.38 8.14
C ASN A 69 8.99 7.34 9.66
N ASN A 70 7.96 7.98 10.22
CA ASN A 70 7.66 7.90 11.65
C ASN A 70 6.95 6.58 11.97
N ILE A 71 7.69 5.64 12.57
CA ILE A 71 7.18 4.34 13.02
C ILE A 71 6.14 4.46 14.14
N SER A 72 6.10 5.60 14.84
CA SER A 72 5.15 5.88 15.92
C SER A 72 3.96 6.73 15.46
N ASP A 73 3.73 6.84 14.14
CA ASP A 73 2.66 7.68 13.59
C ASP A 73 1.26 7.24 14.07
N LYS A 74 0.56 8.19 14.68
CA LYS A 74 -0.80 8.01 15.19
C LYS A 74 -1.88 8.36 14.17
N HIS A 75 -1.54 9.00 13.04
CA HIS A 75 -2.50 9.51 12.05
C HIS A 75 -3.03 8.45 11.09
N GLY A 76 -2.50 7.22 11.13
CA GLY A 76 -2.95 6.18 10.21
C GLY A 76 -2.14 6.10 8.92
N PHE A 77 -1.06 6.87 8.79
CA PHE A 77 -0.26 6.84 7.57
C PHE A 77 0.51 5.53 7.43
N VAL A 78 0.87 5.22 6.19
CA VAL A 78 1.63 4.00 5.91
C VAL A 78 3.08 4.28 6.28
N SER A 79 3.53 3.69 7.40
CA SER A 79 4.86 3.90 7.96
C SER A 79 5.88 2.93 7.39
N PHE A 80 7.05 3.46 7.00
CA PHE A 80 8.20 2.68 6.54
C PHE A 80 9.43 3.00 7.38
N SER A 81 10.11 1.98 7.90
CA SER A 81 11.45 2.16 8.46
C SER A 81 12.46 2.59 7.39
N PHE A 82 12.18 2.23 6.13
CA PHE A 82 13.16 2.28 5.05
C PHE A 82 13.03 3.51 4.16
N VAL A 83 13.79 4.55 4.47
CA VAL A 83 14.00 5.68 3.52
C VAL A 83 14.87 5.25 2.32
N LEU A 84 15.57 4.12 2.44
CA LEU A 84 16.56 3.65 1.46
C LEU A 84 16.30 2.21 0.97
N CYS A 85 15.04 1.77 0.90
CA CYS A 85 14.67 0.53 0.20
C CYS A 85 13.81 0.83 -1.02
N ARG A 86 13.79 -0.10 -1.99
CA ARG A 86 12.81 -0.04 -3.07
C ARG A 86 11.47 -0.53 -2.55
N LEU A 87 10.41 0.23 -2.83
CA LEU A 87 9.04 -0.09 -2.42
C LEU A 87 8.16 -0.31 -3.66
N VAL A 88 7.19 -1.22 -3.55
CA VAL A 88 6.19 -1.51 -4.58
C VAL A 88 4.80 -1.29 -3.99
N ALA A 89 3.94 -0.62 -4.76
CA ALA A 89 2.53 -0.51 -4.42
C ALA A 89 1.76 -1.74 -4.92
N GLN A 90 1.05 -2.42 -4.03
CA GLN A 90 0.22 -3.58 -4.33
C GLN A 90 -1.25 -3.24 -4.09
N LEU A 91 -2.05 -3.24 -5.16
CA LEU A 91 -3.49 -2.98 -5.11
C LEU A 91 -4.25 -4.29 -4.89
N PHE A 92 -5.19 -4.29 -3.96
CA PHE A 92 -6.09 -5.40 -3.69
C PHE A 92 -7.55 -4.97 -3.81
N ALA A 93 -8.36 -5.84 -4.41
CA ALA A 93 -9.80 -5.69 -4.49
C ALA A 93 -10.46 -6.90 -3.81
N LYS A 94 -11.15 -6.68 -2.69
CA LYS A 94 -11.87 -7.74 -1.97
C LYS A 94 -13.38 -7.55 -2.14
N CYS A 95 -14.06 -8.58 -2.61
CA CYS A 95 -15.52 -8.59 -2.69
C CYS A 95 -16.12 -8.82 -1.30
N PHE A 96 -17.09 -8.00 -0.89
CA PHE A 96 -17.69 -8.02 0.44
C PHE A 96 -18.47 -9.32 0.70
N GLU A 97 -19.08 -9.92 -0.32
CA GLU A 97 -19.77 -11.21 -0.19
C GLU A 97 -18.84 -12.35 0.26
N PHE A 98 -17.56 -12.27 -0.08
CA PHE A 98 -16.56 -13.26 0.34
C PHE A 98 -16.02 -13.02 1.76
N LEU A 99 -16.22 -11.82 2.33
CA LEU A 99 -15.76 -11.49 3.69
C LEU A 99 -16.73 -11.92 4.79
N GLN A 100 -17.97 -12.29 4.47
CA GLN A 100 -18.92 -12.85 5.45
C GLN A 100 -18.70 -14.36 5.71
N PHE A 101 -17.79 -15.00 4.97
CA PHE A 101 -17.50 -16.44 5.06
C PHE A 101 -16.09 -16.76 5.58
N GLN A 102 -15.38 -15.78 6.15
CA GLN A 102 -14.15 -15.97 6.94
C GLN A 102 -14.31 -15.32 8.30
#